data_AF-A0A442RWE7-F1
#
_entry.id   AF-A0A442RWE7-F1
#
_cell.length_a   1.000
_cell.length_b   1.000
_cell.length_c   1.000
_cell.angle_alpha   90.00
_cell.angle_beta   90.00
_cell.angle_gamma   90.00
#
_symmetry.space_group_name_H-M   'P 1'
#
loop_
_entity.id
_entity.type
_entity.pdbx_description
1 polymer ?
#
loop_
_entity_poly.entity_id
_entity_poly.type
_entity_poly.pdbx_seq_one_letter_code
_entity_poly.pdbx_strand_id
1 'polypeptide(L)'
;MPEQMHARFFHRLVALFFILLLGAHPASAQNRPAPTPLFDTPGLAAEALKAIAERIGREPRVALVDIRGSEMTVHVQGARPHHLDKWTWIRGRGLIMGMTTQIRGPEIAQPLVATLDPTTVLFPLEGLPLDDLPALIDRISPRAMLEEPALPQSIRIERQLLLVGGTRVGEARIMVHWNTGRESSYVYLKMDGSIHTADVSGTFRARGLDMARDDWHLPMAAQDLAFFGTHRSILRVEIEPRDIDVSYMDPQSRSQTTGMRWTLNGLSVNAPVMEMPATMRPPTEDVFAFTDIDFAMLPALKAAALEKVNEPGMRVLKIVANRPITSIGTPQLV
;
A
#
# COMPACT_ATOMS: atom_id res chain seq x y z
N MET A 1 -31.58 72.71 -32.71
CA MET A 1 -30.29 72.04 -32.96
C MET A 1 -29.79 71.33 -31.69
N PRO A 2 -30.16 70.07 -31.44
CA PRO A 2 -29.61 69.28 -30.34
C PRO A 2 -29.19 67.86 -30.76
N GLU A 3 -28.53 67.68 -31.91
CA GLU A 3 -28.15 66.34 -32.41
C GLU A 3 -26.67 65.96 -32.19
N GLN A 4 -25.82 66.87 -31.69
CA GLN A 4 -24.38 66.58 -31.58
C GLN A 4 -23.90 66.15 -30.19
N MET A 5 -24.77 66.08 -29.17
CA MET A 5 -24.33 65.78 -27.80
C MET A 5 -24.44 64.29 -27.40
N HIS A 6 -25.32 63.52 -28.05
CA HIS A 6 -25.51 62.09 -27.72
C HIS A 6 -24.43 61.17 -28.32
N ALA A 7 -23.85 61.51 -29.47
CA ALA A 7 -22.86 60.65 -30.15
C ALA A 7 -21.53 60.52 -29.39
N ARG A 8 -21.12 61.56 -28.63
CA ARG A 8 -19.83 61.57 -27.91
C ARG A 8 -19.86 60.83 -26.57
N PHE A 9 -21.03 60.69 -25.96
CA PHE A 9 -21.18 59.95 -24.69
C PHE A 9 -21.22 58.43 -24.92
N PHE A 10 -21.85 57.99 -26.00
CA PHE A 10 -21.92 56.57 -26.37
C PHE A 10 -20.56 55.98 -26.77
N HIS A 11 -19.73 56.74 -27.49
CA HIS A 11 -18.40 56.28 -27.91
C HIS A 11 -17.40 56.16 -26.74
N ARG A 12 -17.56 56.94 -25.66
CA ARG A 12 -16.70 56.84 -24.47
C ARG A 12 -17.09 55.68 -23.55
N LEU A 13 -18.38 55.28 -23.51
CA LEU A 13 -18.83 54.12 -22.75
C LEU A 13 -18.46 52.80 -23.43
N VAL A 14 -18.54 52.72 -24.76
CA VAL A 14 -18.16 51.51 -25.52
C VAL A 14 -16.65 51.30 -25.53
N ALA A 15 -15.85 52.38 -25.54
CA ALA A 15 -14.40 52.28 -25.42
C ALA A 15 -13.95 51.81 -24.02
N LEU A 16 -14.66 52.17 -22.94
CA LEU A 16 -14.36 51.64 -21.60
C LEU A 16 -14.75 50.16 -21.44
N PHE A 17 -15.82 49.72 -22.10
CA PHE A 17 -16.24 48.31 -22.08
C PHE A 17 -15.28 47.43 -22.88
N PHE A 18 -14.73 47.92 -24.00
CA PHE A 18 -13.70 47.20 -24.76
C PHE A 18 -12.32 47.17 -24.07
N ILE A 19 -11.94 48.22 -23.33
CA ILE A 19 -10.69 48.19 -22.55
C ILE A 19 -10.80 47.26 -21.32
N LEU A 20 -11.99 47.10 -20.73
CA LEU A 20 -12.25 46.10 -19.70
C LEU A 20 -12.38 44.66 -20.25
N LEU A 21 -12.76 44.48 -21.52
CA LEU A 21 -12.83 43.17 -22.18
C LEU A 21 -11.50 42.72 -22.83
N LEU A 22 -10.60 43.64 -23.22
CA LEU A 22 -9.27 43.30 -23.72
C LEU A 22 -8.22 43.07 -22.62
N GLY A 23 -8.53 43.40 -21.36
CA GLY A 23 -7.72 43.02 -20.19
C GLY A 23 -7.92 41.57 -19.72
N ALA A 24 -8.96 40.88 -20.20
CA ALA A 24 -9.23 39.48 -19.88
C ALA A 24 -8.47 38.55 -20.84
N HIS A 25 -7.14 38.60 -20.82
CA HIS A 25 -6.36 37.51 -21.38
C HIS A 25 -6.69 36.21 -20.62
N PRO A 26 -7.10 35.12 -21.27
CA PRO A 26 -7.31 33.82 -20.61
C PRO A 26 -5.99 33.16 -20.14
N ALA A 27 -4.87 33.89 -20.12
CA ALA A 27 -3.55 33.40 -19.73
C ALA A 27 -3.35 33.23 -18.20
N SER A 28 -4.34 33.55 -17.35
CA SER A 28 -4.17 33.52 -15.88
C SER A 28 -4.89 32.37 -15.17
N ALA A 29 -5.63 31.51 -15.88
CA ALA A 29 -6.34 30.39 -15.27
C ALA A 29 -5.46 29.13 -15.09
N GLN A 30 -4.39 28.98 -15.88
CA GLN A 30 -3.53 27.79 -15.88
C GLN A 30 -2.38 27.83 -14.86
N ASN A 31 -2.02 28.99 -14.29
CA ASN A 31 -0.88 29.14 -13.36
C ASN A 31 -1.27 29.28 -11.88
N ARG A 32 -2.49 28.89 -11.51
CA ARG A 32 -2.86 28.86 -10.08
C ARG A 32 -2.48 27.48 -9.50
N PRO A 33 -1.78 27.40 -8.36
CA PRO A 33 -1.33 26.13 -7.78
C PRO A 33 -2.52 25.29 -7.32
N ALA A 34 -2.55 24.00 -7.69
CA ALA A 34 -3.61 23.06 -7.32
C ALA A 34 -3.88 23.09 -5.80
N PRO A 35 -5.11 22.79 -5.33
CA PRO A 35 -5.37 22.66 -3.91
C PRO A 35 -4.37 21.71 -3.25
N THR A 36 -3.71 22.17 -2.19
CA THR A 36 -2.75 21.36 -1.44
C THR A 36 -3.46 20.10 -0.90
N PRO A 37 -2.92 18.90 -1.16
CA PRO A 37 -3.40 17.68 -0.56
C PRO A 37 -3.46 17.75 0.98
N LEU A 38 -4.43 17.07 1.59
CA LEU A 38 -4.61 17.06 3.05
C LEU A 38 -3.39 16.52 3.81
N PHE A 39 -2.61 15.68 3.14
CA PHE A 39 -1.46 15.02 3.73
C PHE A 39 -0.12 15.71 3.41
N ASP A 40 -0.16 16.88 2.76
CA ASP A 40 1.02 17.73 2.49
C ASP A 40 1.18 18.85 3.53
N THR A 41 0.15 19.12 4.35
CA THR A 41 0.17 20.17 5.38
C THR A 41 -0.04 19.56 6.77
N PRO A 42 0.90 19.74 7.71
CA PRO A 42 0.72 19.27 9.09
C PRO A 42 -0.57 19.83 9.71
N GLY A 43 -1.29 18.99 10.45
CA GLY A 43 -2.53 19.32 11.16
C GLY A 43 -3.78 19.43 10.28
N LEU A 44 -3.65 19.48 8.94
CA LEU A 44 -4.79 19.76 8.07
C LEU A 44 -5.83 18.62 8.03
N ALA A 45 -5.38 17.37 8.02
CA ALA A 45 -6.29 16.23 8.10
C ALA A 45 -7.00 16.15 9.46
N ALA A 46 -6.29 16.43 10.55
CA ALA A 46 -6.89 16.51 11.89
C ALA A 46 -7.94 17.63 11.98
N GLU A 47 -7.66 18.80 11.41
CA GLU A 47 -8.62 19.91 11.31
C GLU A 47 -9.88 19.51 10.52
N ALA A 48 -9.70 18.88 9.35
CA ALA A 48 -10.81 18.41 8.53
C ALA A 48 -11.70 17.41 9.29
N LEU A 49 -11.07 16.47 10.00
CA LEU A 49 -11.80 15.47 10.77
C LEU A 49 -12.53 16.07 11.97
N LYS A 50 -11.88 17.00 12.68
CA LYS A 50 -12.49 17.74 13.78
C LYS A 50 -13.70 18.54 13.31
N ALA A 51 -13.61 19.21 12.15
CA ALA A 51 -14.71 19.98 11.59
C ALA A 51 -15.91 19.07 11.19
N ILE A 52 -15.65 17.85 10.71
CA ILE A 52 -16.70 16.84 10.50
C ILE A 52 -17.33 16.43 11.84
N ALA A 53 -16.53 16.12 12.86
CA ALA A 53 -17.03 15.71 14.17
C ALA A 53 -17.90 16.80 14.84
N GLU A 54 -17.48 18.07 14.75
CA GLU A 54 -18.26 19.22 15.22
C GLU A 54 -19.60 19.34 14.49
N ARG A 55 -19.62 19.09 13.17
CA ARG A 55 -20.85 19.15 12.38
C ARG A 55 -21.83 18.02 12.72
N ILE A 56 -21.32 16.85 13.10
CA ILE A 56 -22.09 15.70 13.56
C ILE A 56 -22.73 15.98 14.94
N GLY A 57 -22.06 16.77 15.80
CA GLY A 57 -22.59 17.19 17.10
C GLY A 57 -22.57 16.11 18.19
N ARG A 58 -21.85 15.00 17.96
CA ARG A 58 -21.60 13.91 18.92
C ARG A 58 -20.28 13.24 18.58
N GLU A 59 -19.75 12.44 19.50
CA GLU A 59 -18.55 11.64 19.25
C GLU A 59 -18.86 10.56 18.18
N PRO A 60 -18.21 10.61 17.01
CA PRO A 60 -18.51 9.69 15.92
C PRO A 60 -17.81 8.34 16.11
N ARG A 61 -18.55 7.26 15.91
CA ARG A 61 -18.01 5.91 15.69
C ARG A 61 -17.77 5.75 14.19
N VAL A 62 -16.53 5.52 13.79
CA VAL A 62 -16.10 5.60 12.38
C VAL A 62 -15.97 4.20 11.79
N ALA A 63 -16.45 4.00 10.57
CA ALA A 63 -16.24 2.78 9.80
C ALA A 63 -15.11 2.93 8.77
N LEU A 64 -14.92 4.15 8.25
CA LEU A 64 -13.96 4.46 7.20
C LEU A 64 -13.54 5.94 7.30
N VAL A 65 -12.24 6.20 7.17
CA VAL A 65 -11.69 7.51 6.77
C VAL A 65 -10.98 7.30 5.45
N ASP A 66 -11.30 8.08 4.42
CA ASP A 66 -10.67 8.06 3.10
C ASP A 66 -10.23 9.48 2.73
N ILE A 67 -8.92 9.69 2.63
CA ILE A 67 -8.29 10.97 2.29
C ILE A 67 -7.73 10.86 0.88
N ARG A 68 -8.16 11.75 -0.02
CA ARG A 68 -7.70 11.78 -1.43
C ARG A 68 -7.49 13.21 -1.87
N GLY A 69 -6.24 13.57 -2.17
CA GLY A 69 -5.90 14.94 -2.55
C GLY A 69 -6.43 15.93 -1.50
N SER A 70 -7.29 16.86 -1.92
CA SER A 70 -7.87 17.90 -1.06
C SER A 70 -9.25 17.55 -0.45
N GLU A 71 -9.62 16.26 -0.45
CA GLU A 71 -10.88 15.75 0.09
C GLU A 71 -10.65 14.71 1.20
N MET A 72 -11.48 14.77 2.25
CA MET A 72 -11.64 13.71 3.24
C MET A 72 -13.10 13.26 3.25
N THR A 73 -13.31 11.95 3.09
CA THR A 73 -14.61 11.31 3.29
C THR A 73 -14.54 10.44 4.55
N VAL A 74 -15.55 10.57 5.42
CA VAL A 74 -15.68 9.79 6.65
C VAL A 74 -17.02 9.09 6.65
N HIS A 75 -17.02 7.78 6.85
CA HIS A 75 -18.26 7.02 7.11
C HIS A 75 -18.38 6.80 8.61
N VAL A 76 -19.48 7.25 9.19
CA VAL A 76 -19.76 7.15 10.63
C VAL A 76 -21.04 6.38 10.87
N GLN A 77 -21.21 5.84 12.07
CA GLN A 77 -22.50 5.28 12.49
C GLN A 77 -23.58 6.37 12.38
N GLY A 78 -24.62 6.12 11.59
CA GLY A 78 -25.70 7.06 11.40
C GLY A 78 -26.62 7.18 12.62
N ALA A 79 -27.67 7.98 12.51
CA ALA A 79 -28.68 8.09 13.57
C ALA A 79 -29.44 6.77 13.80
N ARG A 80 -29.50 5.90 12.77
CA ARG A 80 -30.05 4.54 12.88
C ARG A 80 -28.90 3.56 13.17
N PRO A 81 -29.03 2.63 14.14
CA PRO A 81 -27.91 1.81 14.62
C PRO A 81 -27.15 1.00 13.56
N HIS A 82 -27.84 0.54 12.51
CA HIS A 82 -27.30 -0.30 11.44
C HIS A 82 -27.09 0.44 10.11
N HIS A 83 -27.03 1.76 10.14
CA HIS A 83 -26.80 2.59 8.96
C HIS A 83 -25.50 3.35 9.12
N LEU A 84 -24.84 3.63 7.99
CA LEU A 84 -23.69 4.51 7.94
C LEU A 84 -24.10 5.83 7.28
N ASP A 85 -23.64 6.94 7.84
CA ASP A 85 -23.73 8.25 7.22
C ASP A 85 -22.34 8.63 6.69
N LYS A 86 -22.30 9.10 5.44
CA LYS A 86 -21.12 9.67 4.81
C LYS A 86 -21.11 11.18 5.03
N TRP A 87 -19.95 11.67 5.46
CA TRP A 87 -19.62 13.08 5.53
C TRP A 87 -18.39 13.33 4.68
N THR A 88 -18.37 14.45 3.96
CA THR A 88 -17.25 14.83 3.11
C THR A 88 -16.81 16.24 3.42
N TRP A 89 -15.54 16.40 3.74
CA TRP A 89 -14.86 17.68 3.84
C TRP A 89 -14.01 17.89 2.58
N ILE A 90 -14.16 19.04 1.96
CA ILE A 90 -13.48 19.39 0.70
C ILE A 90 -12.81 20.74 0.89
N ARG A 91 -11.51 20.82 0.58
CA ARG A 91 -10.82 22.09 0.34
C ARG A 91 -10.69 22.30 -1.15
N GLY A 92 -11.27 23.39 -1.62
CA GLY A 92 -11.30 23.76 -3.03
C GLY A 92 -11.10 25.25 -3.20
N ARG A 93 -11.00 25.69 -4.45
CA ARG A 93 -10.94 27.12 -4.76
C ARG A 93 -12.33 27.73 -4.75
N GLY A 94 -12.50 28.82 -4.02
CA GLY A 94 -13.65 29.70 -4.19
C GLY A 94 -13.54 30.51 -5.48
N LEU A 95 -14.69 30.83 -6.08
CA LEU A 95 -14.76 31.65 -7.29
C LEU A 95 -14.16 33.06 -7.12
N ILE A 96 -14.14 33.60 -5.88
CA ILE A 96 -13.81 35.02 -5.62
C ILE A 96 -12.80 35.22 -4.46
N MET A 97 -12.73 34.32 -3.46
CA MET A 97 -12.06 34.58 -2.16
C MET A 97 -10.94 33.60 -1.75
N GLY A 98 -10.18 33.04 -2.69
CA GLY A 98 -9.07 32.14 -2.35
C GLY A 98 -9.53 30.71 -1.98
N MET A 99 -8.79 30.03 -1.10
CA MET A 99 -9.15 28.67 -0.67
C MET A 99 -10.42 28.68 0.20
N THR A 100 -11.36 27.80 -0.12
CA THR A 100 -12.61 27.62 0.63
C THR A 100 -12.71 26.20 1.11
N THR A 101 -13.30 26.02 2.29
CA THR A 101 -13.63 24.70 2.84
C THR A 101 -15.13 24.50 2.79
N GLN A 102 -15.56 23.29 2.45
CA GLN A 102 -16.96 22.90 2.43
C GLN A 102 -17.11 21.55 3.14
N ILE A 103 -18.16 21.42 3.93
CA ILE A 103 -18.59 20.15 4.53
C ILE A 103 -19.95 19.76 3.93
N ARG A 104 -20.07 18.51 3.46
CA ARG A 104 -21.28 17.91 2.92
C ARG A 104 -21.68 16.69 3.76
N GLY A 105 -22.98 16.42 3.83
CA GLY A 105 -23.56 15.31 4.59
C GLY A 105 -24.65 15.76 5.59
N PRO A 106 -25.33 14.81 6.24
CA PRO A 106 -25.13 13.36 6.10
C PRO A 106 -25.76 12.82 4.80
N GLU A 107 -25.02 11.98 4.07
CA GLU A 107 -25.53 11.15 2.97
C GLU A 107 -25.61 9.70 3.44
N ILE A 108 -26.64 8.94 3.06
CA ILE A 108 -26.70 7.51 3.40
C ILE A 108 -25.56 6.80 2.67
N ALA A 109 -24.65 6.20 3.43
CA ALA A 109 -23.56 5.39 2.88
C ALA A 109 -24.02 3.94 2.71
N GLN A 110 -23.60 3.31 1.61
CA GLN A 110 -23.78 1.87 1.45
C GLN A 110 -22.85 1.12 2.42
N PRO A 111 -23.29 -0.01 2.98
CA PRO A 111 -22.42 -0.85 3.80
C PRO A 111 -21.23 -1.34 2.96
N LEU A 112 -20.04 -1.43 3.58
CA LEU A 112 -18.82 -1.88 2.89
C LEU A 112 -18.98 -3.30 2.32
N VAL A 113 -19.75 -4.15 3.01
CA VAL A 113 -20.15 -5.49 2.59
C VAL A 113 -21.63 -5.65 2.92
N ALA A 114 -22.45 -6.02 1.92
CA ALA A 114 -23.91 -6.06 2.06
C ALA A 114 -24.42 -6.97 3.20
N THR A 115 -23.69 -8.04 3.51
CA THR A 115 -24.06 -9.01 4.54
C THR A 115 -23.47 -8.71 5.93
N LEU A 116 -22.63 -7.69 6.05
CA LEU A 116 -21.94 -7.36 7.29
C LEU A 116 -22.69 -6.27 8.05
N ASP A 117 -23.01 -6.51 9.32
CA ASP A 117 -23.58 -5.48 10.19
C ASP A 117 -22.58 -4.31 10.32
N PRO A 118 -22.95 -3.08 9.92
CA PRO A 118 -22.05 -1.93 9.98
C PRO A 118 -21.50 -1.64 11.38
N THR A 119 -22.19 -2.08 12.44
CA THR A 119 -21.71 -1.88 13.82
C THR A 119 -20.39 -2.61 14.10
N THR A 120 -20.12 -3.71 13.39
CA THR A 120 -18.94 -4.56 13.57
C THR A 120 -17.65 -3.93 13.03
N VAL A 121 -17.77 -3.01 12.06
CA VAL A 121 -16.62 -2.34 11.44
C VAL A 121 -16.27 -1.01 12.09
N LEU A 122 -17.02 -0.61 13.13
CA LEU A 122 -16.81 0.67 13.80
C LEU A 122 -15.55 0.65 14.67
N PHE A 123 -14.85 1.78 14.71
CA PHE A 123 -13.73 2.08 15.58
C PHE A 123 -13.83 3.52 16.11
N PRO A 124 -13.22 3.83 17.28
CA PRO A 124 -13.19 5.19 17.79
C PRO A 124 -12.36 6.11 16.89
N LEU A 125 -12.70 7.39 16.87
CA LEU A 125 -11.97 8.42 16.12
C LEU A 125 -10.71 8.91 16.85
N GLU A 126 -10.61 8.64 18.15
CA GLU A 126 -9.47 9.02 18.98
C GLU A 126 -8.22 8.20 18.62
N GLY A 127 -7.06 8.86 18.64
CA GLY A 127 -5.76 8.21 18.41
C GLY A 127 -5.39 7.97 16.94
N LEU A 128 -6.14 8.53 15.98
CA LEU A 128 -5.72 8.51 14.58
C LEU A 128 -4.48 9.41 14.38
N PRO A 129 -3.41 8.94 13.71
CA PRO A 129 -2.19 9.72 13.52
C PRO A 129 -2.35 10.73 12.36
N LEU A 130 -3.31 11.65 12.46
CA LEU A 130 -3.65 12.63 11.43
C LEU A 130 -2.99 14.00 11.63
N ASP A 131 -2.39 14.24 12.79
CA ASP A 131 -1.78 15.52 13.15
C ASP A 131 -0.53 15.82 12.32
N ASP A 132 0.24 14.79 11.96
CA ASP A 132 1.47 14.95 11.18
C ASP A 132 1.60 13.89 10.07
N LEU A 133 0.59 13.88 9.19
CA LEU A 133 0.61 13.04 8.00
C LEU A 133 1.84 13.24 7.10
N PRO A 134 2.36 14.47 6.88
CA PRO A 134 3.58 14.64 6.09
C PRO A 134 4.77 13.87 6.66
N ALA A 135 5.05 14.01 7.96
CA ALA A 135 6.17 13.28 8.59
C ALA A 135 5.94 11.76 8.59
N LEU A 136 4.68 11.33 8.73
CA LEU A 136 4.32 9.92 8.56
C LEU A 136 4.63 9.42 7.15
N ILE A 137 4.22 10.15 6.12
CA ILE A 137 4.45 9.80 4.70
C ILE A 137 5.93 9.74 4.40
N ASP A 138 6.70 10.75 4.81
CA ASP A 138 8.15 10.80 4.57
C ASP A 138 8.82 9.57 5.16
N ARG A 139 8.48 9.19 6.40
CA ARG A 139 9.01 8.01 7.09
C ARG A 139 8.71 6.69 6.36
N ILE A 140 7.52 6.55 5.79
CA ILE A 140 7.07 5.27 5.20
C ILE A 140 7.32 5.19 3.70
N SER A 141 7.56 6.31 3.02
CA SER A 141 7.77 6.39 1.57
C SER A 141 8.85 5.45 1.04
N PRO A 142 9.98 5.17 1.74
CA PRO A 142 10.97 4.21 1.25
C PRO A 142 10.43 2.77 1.17
N ARG A 143 9.42 2.43 1.98
CA ARG A 143 8.75 1.12 1.94
C ARG A 143 7.79 0.96 0.76
N ALA A 144 7.41 2.04 0.09
CA ALA A 144 6.61 1.93 -1.13
C ALA A 144 7.43 1.35 -2.30
N MET A 145 8.77 1.40 -2.23
CA MET A 145 9.72 0.81 -3.19
C MET A 145 9.52 1.24 -4.66
N LEU A 146 8.90 2.39 -4.88
CA LEU A 146 8.76 2.97 -6.22
C LEU A 146 10.13 3.35 -6.78
N GLU A 147 10.31 3.18 -8.08
CA GLU A 147 11.45 3.75 -8.79
C GLU A 147 11.15 5.19 -9.22
N GLU A 148 9.88 5.48 -9.51
CA GLU A 148 9.42 6.82 -9.85
C GLU A 148 9.00 7.59 -8.60
N PRO A 149 9.57 8.79 -8.35
CA PRO A 149 9.12 9.62 -7.25
C PRO A 149 7.64 9.99 -7.41
N ALA A 150 6.86 9.72 -6.36
CA ALA A 150 5.45 10.08 -6.31
C ALA A 150 5.00 10.35 -4.89
N LEU A 151 4.00 11.23 -4.75
CA LEU A 151 3.25 11.41 -3.51
C LEU A 151 2.17 10.32 -3.41
N PRO A 152 1.69 10.01 -2.19
CA PRO A 152 0.53 9.16 -2.01
C PRO A 152 -0.67 9.70 -2.79
N GLN A 153 -1.44 8.79 -3.39
CA GLN A 153 -2.72 9.13 -4.01
C GLN A 153 -3.85 9.16 -2.99
N SER A 154 -3.79 8.26 -1.99
CA SER A 154 -4.83 8.13 -0.97
C SER A 154 -4.32 7.54 0.34
N ILE A 155 -4.94 7.96 1.44
CA ILE A 155 -4.79 7.34 2.77
C ILE A 155 -6.16 6.87 3.21
N ARG A 156 -6.27 5.59 3.55
CA ARG A 156 -7.50 4.97 4.01
C ARG A 156 -7.31 4.35 5.39
N ILE A 157 -8.28 4.57 6.29
CA ILE A 157 -8.29 3.99 7.64
C ILE A 157 -9.59 3.22 7.79
N GLU A 158 -9.48 1.91 7.97
CA GLU A 158 -10.62 1.00 8.11
C GLU A 158 -10.22 -0.26 8.87
N ARG A 159 -11.22 -1.01 9.36
CA ARG A 159 -10.99 -2.36 9.88
C ARG A 159 -10.74 -3.33 8.74
N GLN A 160 -9.76 -4.22 8.92
CA GLN A 160 -9.47 -5.26 7.94
C GLN A 160 -10.65 -6.23 7.82
N LEU A 161 -11.09 -6.51 6.60
CA LEU A 161 -12.07 -7.56 6.33
C LEU A 161 -11.34 -8.83 5.91
N LEU A 162 -11.54 -9.90 6.67
CA LEU A 162 -10.99 -11.23 6.40
C LEU A 162 -12.11 -12.07 5.81
N LEU A 163 -12.02 -12.41 4.52
CA LEU A 163 -13.09 -13.14 3.81
C LEU A 163 -12.88 -14.66 3.78
N VAL A 164 -11.67 -15.13 4.10
CA VAL A 164 -11.33 -16.56 4.08
C VAL A 164 -11.99 -17.27 5.26
N GLY A 165 -12.83 -18.27 4.95
CA GLY A 165 -13.59 -19.03 5.95
C GLY A 165 -14.83 -18.30 6.49
N GLY A 166 -15.30 -17.26 5.79
CA GLY A 166 -16.40 -16.39 6.22
C GLY A 166 -15.91 -14.98 6.56
N THR A 167 -16.82 -14.01 6.56
CA THR A 167 -16.51 -12.60 6.84
C THR A 167 -16.20 -12.40 8.31
N ARG A 168 -14.94 -12.11 8.62
CA ARG A 168 -14.47 -11.70 9.94
C ARG A 168 -13.90 -10.29 9.88
N VAL A 169 -14.07 -9.55 10.97
CA VAL A 169 -13.54 -8.19 11.10
C VAL A 169 -12.28 -8.23 11.96
N GLY A 170 -11.18 -7.76 11.40
CA GLY A 170 -9.88 -7.63 12.05
C GLY A 170 -9.69 -6.28 12.74
N GLU A 171 -8.42 -5.98 13.02
CA GLU A 171 -8.01 -4.71 13.61
C GLU A 171 -8.15 -3.55 12.62
N ALA A 172 -8.27 -2.33 13.16
CA ALA A 172 -8.18 -1.12 12.37
C ALA A 172 -6.73 -0.93 11.89
N ARG A 173 -6.59 -0.50 10.64
CA ARG A 173 -5.29 -0.25 10.02
C ARG A 173 -5.34 0.98 9.13
N ILE A 174 -4.17 1.55 8.88
CA ILE A 174 -3.97 2.64 7.94
C ILE A 174 -3.37 2.05 6.67
N MET A 175 -3.92 2.38 5.52
CA MET A 175 -3.45 1.96 4.21
C MET A 175 -3.11 3.22 3.41
N VAL A 176 -1.84 3.34 3.02
CA VAL A 176 -1.35 4.43 2.19
C VAL A 176 -1.05 3.86 0.82
N HIS A 177 -1.61 4.48 -0.23
CA HIS A 177 -1.51 4.00 -1.60
C HIS A 177 -0.80 5.02 -2.47
N TRP A 178 0.21 4.57 -3.21
CA TRP A 178 0.89 5.33 -4.26
C TRP A 178 0.53 4.77 -5.62
N ASN A 179 0.37 5.67 -6.59
CA ASN A 179 0.11 5.31 -7.97
C ASN A 179 0.69 6.38 -8.90
N THR A 180 1.58 5.99 -9.80
CA THR A 180 2.19 6.88 -10.80
C THR A 180 1.53 6.76 -12.18
N GLY A 181 0.53 5.87 -12.31
CA GLY A 181 -0.03 5.38 -13.57
C GLY A 181 0.80 4.25 -14.18
N ARG A 182 2.07 4.10 -13.78
CA ARG A 182 2.99 3.04 -14.25
C ARG A 182 3.39 2.06 -13.16
N GLU A 183 3.45 2.54 -11.93
CA GLU A 183 3.71 1.76 -10.71
C GLU A 183 2.56 1.95 -9.72
N SER A 184 2.32 0.95 -8.89
CA SER A 184 1.44 1.04 -7.74
C SER A 184 2.02 0.32 -6.54
N SER A 185 1.74 0.85 -5.34
CA SER A 185 2.25 0.30 -4.09
C SER A 185 1.33 0.66 -2.93
N TYR A 186 1.18 -0.26 -1.99
CA TYR A 186 0.43 -0.06 -0.75
C TYR A 186 1.35 -0.25 0.45
N VAL A 187 1.31 0.67 1.40
CA VAL A 187 1.93 0.49 2.72
C VAL A 187 0.83 0.41 3.77
N TYR A 188 0.87 -0.64 4.58
CA TYR A 188 -0.09 -0.90 5.64
C TYR A 188 0.56 -0.62 6.98
N LEU A 189 -0.09 0.19 7.80
CA LEU A 189 0.36 0.58 9.13
C LEU A 189 -0.65 0.16 10.18
N LYS A 190 -0.16 -0.07 11.39
CA LYS A 190 -1.00 -0.13 12.58
C LYS A 190 -1.49 1.26 12.96
N MET A 191 -2.46 1.34 13.87
CA MET A 191 -3.01 2.62 14.33
C MET A 191 -2.00 3.50 15.07
N ASP A 192 -0.93 2.92 15.61
CA ASP A 192 0.20 3.65 16.21
C ASP A 192 1.18 4.24 15.17
N GLY A 193 0.93 4.04 13.87
CA GLY A 193 1.77 4.51 12.77
C GLY A 193 3.02 3.64 12.51
N SER A 194 3.17 2.50 13.19
CA SER A 194 4.20 1.51 12.89
C SER A 194 3.86 0.74 11.61
N ILE A 195 4.89 0.41 10.82
CA ILE A 195 4.72 -0.31 9.56
C ILE A 195 4.38 -1.77 9.86
N HIS A 196 3.25 -2.23 9.34
CA HIS A 196 2.83 -3.63 9.44
C HIS A 196 3.35 -4.46 8.26
N THR A 197 3.07 -4.02 7.03
CA THR A 197 3.51 -4.69 5.79
C THR A 197 3.40 -3.72 4.61
N ALA A 198 3.91 -4.10 3.45
CA ALA A 198 3.75 -3.38 2.20
C ALA A 198 3.45 -4.36 1.06
N ASP A 199 2.61 -3.95 0.12
CA ASP A 199 2.42 -4.61 -1.16
C ASP A 199 3.06 -3.76 -2.25
N VAL A 200 4.20 -4.21 -2.73
CA VAL A 200 5.02 -3.55 -3.76
C VAL A 200 5.00 -4.31 -5.08
N SER A 201 4.13 -5.32 -5.22
CA SER A 201 4.04 -6.17 -6.42
C SER A 201 3.77 -5.39 -7.71
N GLY A 202 3.15 -4.21 -7.60
CA GLY A 202 2.86 -3.29 -8.70
C GLY A 202 4.02 -2.36 -9.10
N THR A 203 5.20 -2.47 -8.48
CA THR A 203 6.37 -1.62 -8.77
C THR A 203 7.21 -2.16 -9.94
N PHE A 204 8.01 -1.31 -10.58
CA PHE A 204 9.03 -1.76 -11.54
C PHE A 204 10.07 -2.64 -10.86
N ARG A 205 10.47 -2.26 -9.64
CA ARG A 205 11.42 -3.04 -8.83
C ARG A 205 10.95 -4.47 -8.60
N ALA A 206 9.69 -4.68 -8.22
CA ALA A 206 9.13 -6.03 -8.05
C ALA A 206 9.02 -6.79 -9.38
N ARG A 207 8.66 -6.12 -10.48
CA ARG A 207 8.54 -6.75 -11.80
C ARG A 207 9.90 -7.15 -12.41
N GLY A 208 10.92 -6.33 -12.17
CA GLY A 208 12.30 -6.51 -12.62
C GLY A 208 13.17 -7.33 -11.67
N LEU A 209 12.63 -7.75 -10.52
CA LEU A 209 13.37 -8.57 -9.55
C LEU A 209 13.84 -9.88 -10.19
N ASP A 210 15.10 -10.21 -9.92
CA ASP A 210 15.75 -11.45 -10.31
C ASP A 210 16.73 -11.82 -9.20
N MET A 211 16.30 -12.72 -8.31
CA MET A 211 17.06 -13.12 -7.11
C MET A 211 18.38 -13.82 -7.41
N ALA A 212 18.60 -14.26 -8.64
CA ALA A 212 19.84 -14.88 -9.07
C ALA A 212 20.83 -13.88 -9.73
N ARG A 213 20.63 -12.57 -9.52
CA ARG A 213 21.58 -11.50 -9.89
C ARG A 213 22.38 -11.02 -8.68
N ASP A 214 23.53 -10.41 -8.95
CA ASP A 214 24.46 -9.89 -7.93
C ASP A 214 23.87 -8.75 -7.07
N ASP A 215 22.80 -8.09 -7.52
CA ASP A 215 22.22 -6.86 -6.94
C ASP A 215 20.91 -7.06 -6.20
N TRP A 216 20.53 -8.29 -5.88
CA TRP A 216 19.28 -8.56 -5.17
C TRP A 216 19.29 -8.02 -3.73
N HIS A 217 18.10 -7.75 -3.18
CA HIS A 217 17.91 -7.12 -1.85
C HIS A 217 18.21 -8.05 -0.66
N LEU A 218 19.42 -8.62 -0.62
CA LEU A 218 19.95 -9.46 0.45
C LEU A 218 19.66 -8.94 1.86
N PRO A 219 19.83 -7.64 2.19
CA PRO A 219 19.60 -7.19 3.56
C PRO A 219 18.14 -7.29 4.00
N MET A 220 17.19 -7.03 3.10
CA MET A 220 15.76 -7.09 3.40
C MET A 220 15.29 -8.54 3.52
N ALA A 221 15.71 -9.37 2.56
CA ALA A 221 15.45 -10.81 2.61
C ALA A 221 16.07 -11.44 3.86
N ALA A 222 17.33 -11.13 4.17
CA ALA A 222 18.03 -11.65 5.33
C ALA A 222 17.33 -11.27 6.65
N GLN A 223 16.76 -10.07 6.75
CA GLN A 223 16.00 -9.67 7.94
C GLN A 223 14.73 -10.51 8.13
N ASP A 224 13.96 -10.72 7.07
CA ASP A 224 12.73 -11.52 7.14
C ASP A 224 13.03 -13.02 7.31
N LEU A 225 14.01 -13.52 6.56
CA LEU A 225 14.41 -14.92 6.55
C LEU A 225 15.23 -15.32 7.79
N ALA A 226 15.72 -14.36 8.58
CA ALA A 226 16.26 -14.60 9.91
C ALA A 226 15.25 -15.32 10.82
N PHE A 227 13.95 -15.28 10.50
CA PHE A 227 12.91 -16.13 11.11
C PHE A 227 13.32 -17.61 11.19
N PHE A 228 13.94 -18.15 10.14
CA PHE A 228 14.38 -19.55 10.11
C PHE A 228 15.64 -19.79 10.96
N GLY A 229 16.45 -18.74 11.15
CA GLY A 229 17.65 -18.77 11.99
C GLY A 229 18.59 -19.94 11.67
N THR A 230 19.19 -20.48 12.71
CA THR A 230 20.09 -21.66 12.65
C THR A 230 19.34 -22.98 12.87
N HIS A 231 17.99 -22.95 12.93
CA HIS A 231 17.21 -24.14 13.24
C HIS A 231 17.16 -25.07 12.02
N ARG A 232 17.43 -26.35 12.25
CA ARG A 232 17.43 -27.38 11.21
C ARG A 232 16.03 -27.94 11.01
N SER A 233 15.25 -27.27 10.20
CA SER A 233 13.89 -27.67 9.83
C SER A 233 13.61 -27.54 8.34
N ILE A 234 14.53 -27.00 7.56
CA ILE A 234 14.30 -26.73 6.15
C ILE A 234 14.44 -28.03 5.36
N LEU A 235 13.41 -28.32 4.56
CA LEU A 235 13.35 -29.48 3.68
C LEU A 235 13.83 -29.13 2.28
N ARG A 236 13.42 -27.95 1.81
CA ARG A 236 13.65 -27.49 0.45
C ARG A 236 13.53 -25.98 0.40
N VAL A 237 14.44 -25.35 -0.34
CA VAL A 237 14.33 -23.94 -0.71
C VAL A 237 14.31 -23.86 -2.22
N GLU A 238 13.30 -23.21 -2.76
CA GLU A 238 13.17 -22.91 -4.18
C GLU A 238 13.36 -21.41 -4.36
N ILE A 239 14.31 -21.05 -5.22
CA ILE A 239 14.67 -19.66 -5.50
C ILE A 239 14.28 -19.38 -6.93
N GLU A 240 13.21 -18.63 -7.10
CA GLU A 240 12.73 -18.16 -8.40
C GLU A 240 13.15 -16.69 -8.58
N PRO A 241 13.06 -16.12 -9.81
CA PRO A 241 13.43 -14.72 -10.02
C PRO A 241 12.71 -13.74 -9.07
N ARG A 242 11.48 -14.07 -8.65
CA ARG A 242 10.59 -13.14 -7.92
C ARG A 242 10.23 -13.57 -6.50
N ASP A 243 10.57 -14.79 -6.10
CA ASP A 243 10.25 -15.29 -4.78
C ASP A 243 11.21 -16.39 -4.30
N ILE A 244 11.19 -16.61 -2.98
CA ILE A 244 11.83 -17.75 -2.33
C ILE A 244 10.75 -18.56 -1.65
N ASP A 245 10.52 -19.78 -2.10
CA ASP A 245 9.63 -20.74 -1.48
C ASP A 245 10.43 -21.66 -0.55
N VAL A 246 10.09 -21.65 0.74
CA VAL A 246 10.74 -22.43 1.79
C VAL A 246 9.75 -23.46 2.32
N SER A 247 10.03 -24.73 2.07
CA SER A 247 9.33 -25.85 2.71
C SER A 247 10.08 -26.24 3.97
N TYR A 248 9.39 -26.25 5.12
CA TYR A 248 10.01 -26.59 6.40
C TYR A 248 9.10 -27.45 7.27
N MET A 249 9.74 -28.15 8.21
CA MET A 249 9.06 -28.89 9.28
C MET A 249 8.74 -27.96 10.44
N ASP A 250 7.53 -28.05 10.99
CA ASP A 250 7.15 -27.22 12.13
C ASP A 250 8.10 -27.48 13.32
N PRO A 251 8.75 -26.44 13.89
CA PRO A 251 9.64 -26.60 15.04
C PRO A 251 8.94 -27.20 16.28
N GLN A 252 7.63 -26.99 16.42
CA GLN A 252 6.81 -27.50 17.51
C GLN A 252 6.21 -28.88 17.20
N SER A 253 6.07 -29.25 15.92
CA SER A 253 5.57 -30.56 15.51
C SER A 253 6.32 -31.13 14.31
N ARG A 254 7.21 -32.09 14.56
CA ARG A 254 7.95 -32.79 13.49
C ARG A 254 7.08 -33.67 12.60
N SER A 255 5.79 -33.83 12.89
CA SER A 255 4.84 -34.46 11.98
C SER A 255 4.26 -33.49 10.98
N GLN A 256 4.46 -32.19 11.15
CA GLN A 256 3.83 -31.16 10.35
C GLN A 256 4.84 -30.50 9.42
N THR A 257 4.44 -30.30 8.17
CA THR A 257 5.17 -29.48 7.21
C THR A 257 4.32 -28.32 6.79
N THR A 258 4.97 -27.22 6.47
CA THR A 258 4.30 -26.05 5.90
C THR A 258 5.25 -25.33 4.96
N GLY A 259 4.67 -24.45 4.14
CA GLY A 259 5.39 -23.62 3.20
C GLY A 259 5.33 -22.16 3.60
N MET A 260 6.43 -21.46 3.43
CA MET A 260 6.48 -20.01 3.41
C MET A 260 7.03 -19.51 2.10
N ARG A 261 6.51 -18.38 1.65
CA ARG A 261 7.00 -17.63 0.49
C ARG A 261 7.53 -16.28 0.94
N TRP A 262 8.74 -15.96 0.53
CA TRP A 262 9.29 -14.62 0.62
C TRP A 262 9.22 -13.92 -0.73
N THR A 263 8.73 -12.67 -0.73
CA THR A 263 8.79 -11.75 -1.89
C THR A 263 9.23 -10.37 -1.38
N LEU A 264 9.28 -9.34 -2.24
CA LEU A 264 9.50 -7.97 -1.75
C LEU A 264 8.40 -7.45 -0.81
N ASN A 265 7.24 -8.12 -0.78
CA ASN A 265 6.17 -7.84 0.19
C ASN A 265 6.47 -8.42 1.60
N GLY A 266 7.55 -9.19 1.73
CA GLY A 266 7.96 -9.88 2.95
C GLY A 266 7.62 -11.37 2.94
N LEU A 267 7.77 -11.99 4.12
CA LEU A 267 7.52 -13.42 4.34
C LEU A 267 6.03 -13.70 4.62
N SER A 268 5.47 -14.71 3.96
CA SER A 268 4.06 -15.11 4.09
C SER A 268 3.93 -16.64 4.10
N VAL A 269 2.89 -17.16 4.75
CA VAL A 269 2.55 -18.59 4.65
C VAL A 269 1.89 -18.82 3.29
N ASN A 270 2.43 -19.74 2.49
CA ASN A 270 1.95 -20.02 1.12
C ASN A 270 1.32 -21.42 0.98
N ALA A 271 1.46 -22.29 1.97
CA ALA A 271 0.89 -23.63 1.99
C ALA A 271 0.22 -23.92 3.34
N PRO A 272 -0.87 -24.72 3.36
CA PRO A 272 -1.45 -25.17 4.61
C PRO A 272 -0.49 -26.10 5.35
N VAL A 273 -0.67 -26.17 6.67
CA VAL A 273 -0.01 -27.19 7.48
C VAL A 273 -0.49 -28.57 7.04
N MET A 274 0.45 -29.42 6.65
CA MET A 274 0.20 -30.80 6.24
C MET A 274 0.76 -31.77 7.28
N GLU A 275 -0.05 -32.74 7.69
CA GLU A 275 0.43 -33.88 8.47
C GLU A 275 1.17 -34.86 7.56
N MET A 276 2.41 -35.17 7.95
CA MET A 276 3.29 -36.10 7.27
C MET A 276 3.31 -37.44 8.04
N PRO A 277 2.83 -38.52 7.41
CA PRO A 277 2.86 -39.86 8.01
C PRO A 277 4.28 -40.22 8.45
N ALA A 278 4.43 -40.96 9.55
CA ALA A 278 5.75 -41.33 10.09
C ALA A 278 6.67 -42.00 9.06
N THR A 279 6.10 -42.74 8.09
CA THR A 279 6.80 -43.42 7.00
C THR A 279 7.30 -42.50 5.88
N MET A 280 6.77 -41.27 5.79
CA MET A 280 7.18 -40.25 4.83
C MET A 280 8.02 -39.15 5.49
N ARG A 281 8.28 -39.24 6.79
CA ARG A 281 9.09 -38.25 7.49
C ARG A 281 10.55 -38.37 7.04
N PRO A 282 11.15 -37.29 6.55
CA PRO A 282 12.57 -37.30 6.23
C PRO A 282 13.36 -37.53 7.53
N PRO A 283 14.43 -38.33 7.48
CA PRO A 283 15.43 -38.41 8.54
C PRO A 283 15.87 -37.04 9.03
N THR A 284 16.29 -36.96 10.29
CA THR A 284 16.83 -35.73 10.89
C THR A 284 18.03 -35.19 10.10
N GLU A 285 18.79 -36.08 9.46
CA GLU A 285 19.88 -35.71 8.57
C GLU A 285 19.44 -35.12 7.23
N ASP A 286 18.18 -35.18 6.83
CA ASP A 286 17.74 -34.66 5.53
C ASP A 286 17.23 -33.22 5.61
N VAL A 287 17.05 -32.69 6.83
CA VAL A 287 16.79 -31.26 7.06
C VAL A 287 18.09 -30.48 7.23
N PHE A 288 18.05 -29.21 6.82
CA PHE A 288 19.17 -28.28 6.96
C PHE A 288 18.71 -26.95 7.56
N ALA A 289 19.66 -26.12 7.99
CA ALA A 289 19.36 -24.76 8.46
C ALA A 289 19.33 -23.81 7.27
N PHE A 290 18.50 -22.76 7.31
CA PHE A 290 18.46 -21.79 6.23
C PHE A 290 19.82 -21.10 6.02
N THR A 291 20.57 -20.89 7.12
CA THR A 291 21.94 -20.37 7.11
C THR A 291 22.97 -21.30 6.47
N ASP A 292 22.62 -22.56 6.18
CA ASP A 292 23.51 -23.50 5.48
C ASP A 292 23.56 -23.19 3.96
N ILE A 293 22.67 -22.32 3.43
CA ILE A 293 22.63 -21.94 2.00
C ILE A 293 23.57 -20.76 1.73
N ASP A 294 24.50 -20.93 0.80
CA ASP A 294 25.33 -19.82 0.29
C ASP A 294 24.65 -19.10 -0.89
N PHE A 295 23.88 -18.05 -0.56
CA PHE A 295 23.21 -17.22 -1.56
C PHE A 295 24.17 -16.44 -2.47
N ALA A 296 25.45 -16.29 -2.10
CA ALA A 296 26.43 -15.65 -2.96
C ALA A 296 26.78 -16.51 -4.19
N MET A 297 26.44 -17.79 -4.19
CA MET A 297 26.66 -18.69 -5.33
C MET A 297 25.60 -18.57 -6.44
N LEU A 298 24.43 -17.96 -6.18
CA LEU A 298 23.33 -17.93 -7.16
C LEU A 298 23.72 -17.38 -8.54
N PRO A 299 24.50 -16.28 -8.66
CA PRO A 299 24.91 -15.74 -9.96
C PRO A 299 25.79 -16.72 -10.74
N ALA A 300 26.74 -17.37 -10.04
CA ALA A 300 27.64 -18.36 -10.64
C ALA A 300 26.87 -19.61 -11.10
N LEU A 301 25.91 -20.08 -10.32
CA LEU A 301 25.05 -21.23 -10.67
C LEU A 301 24.18 -20.92 -11.89
N LYS A 302 23.59 -19.73 -11.93
CA LYS A 302 22.82 -19.26 -13.09
C LYS A 302 23.69 -19.22 -14.35
N ALA A 303 24.89 -18.65 -14.25
CA ALA A 303 25.83 -18.59 -15.37
C ALA A 303 26.20 -19.99 -15.88
N ALA A 304 26.55 -20.90 -14.97
CA ALA A 304 26.90 -22.29 -15.30
C ALA A 304 25.74 -23.05 -15.94
N ALA A 305 24.50 -22.85 -15.45
CA ALA A 305 23.31 -23.47 -16.02
C ALA A 305 23.04 -22.98 -17.46
N LEU A 306 23.18 -21.68 -17.71
CA LEU A 306 23.01 -21.10 -19.05
C LEU A 306 24.11 -21.54 -20.01
N GLU A 307 25.36 -21.60 -19.55
CA GLU A 307 26.49 -22.12 -20.33
C GLU A 307 26.28 -23.57 -20.74
N LYS A 308 25.77 -24.41 -19.82
CA LYS A 308 25.51 -25.83 -20.10
C LYS A 308 24.42 -26.05 -21.15
N VAL A 309 23.40 -25.20 -21.18
CA VAL A 309 22.32 -25.29 -22.18
C VAL A 309 22.77 -24.72 -23.53
N ASN A 310 23.58 -23.67 -23.53
CA ASN A 310 24.19 -23.05 -24.72
C ASN A 310 23.18 -22.70 -25.85
N GLU A 311 21.96 -22.28 -25.48
CA GLU A 311 20.92 -21.86 -26.43
C GLU A 311 20.51 -20.39 -26.18
N PRO A 312 20.44 -19.55 -27.23
CA PRO A 312 19.99 -18.17 -27.12
C PRO A 312 18.55 -18.07 -26.60
N GLY A 313 18.31 -17.14 -25.68
CA GLY A 313 16.97 -16.88 -25.13
C GLY A 313 16.54 -17.81 -23.99
N MET A 314 17.38 -18.77 -23.60
CA MET A 314 17.15 -19.59 -22.41
C MET A 314 17.28 -18.76 -21.13
N ARG A 315 16.50 -19.16 -20.12
CA ARG A 315 16.48 -18.52 -18.80
C ARG A 315 16.41 -19.58 -17.70
N VAL A 316 17.05 -19.29 -16.58
CA VAL A 316 16.90 -20.09 -15.35
C VAL A 316 15.57 -19.70 -14.72
N LEU A 317 14.67 -20.67 -14.58
CA LEU A 317 13.36 -20.46 -13.95
C LEU A 317 13.43 -20.59 -12.44
N LYS A 318 14.32 -21.45 -11.94
CA LYS A 318 14.41 -21.80 -10.54
C LYS A 318 15.78 -22.40 -10.24
N ILE A 319 16.30 -22.11 -9.04
CA ILE A 319 17.42 -22.79 -8.40
C ILE A 319 16.86 -23.48 -7.15
N VAL A 320 17.25 -24.72 -6.88
CA VAL A 320 16.73 -25.50 -5.76
C VAL A 320 17.86 -25.82 -4.78
N ALA A 321 17.66 -25.49 -3.52
CA ALA A 321 18.46 -26.00 -2.41
C ALA A 321 17.73 -27.20 -1.79
N ASN A 322 18.38 -28.36 -1.81
CA ASN A 322 17.95 -29.54 -1.06
C ASN A 322 19.17 -30.31 -0.53
N ARG A 323 18.95 -31.23 0.42
CA ARG A 323 19.95 -32.25 0.71
C ARG A 323 19.86 -33.38 -0.32
N PRO A 324 20.98 -33.86 -0.87
CA PRO A 324 20.97 -34.96 -1.82
C PRO A 324 20.42 -36.24 -1.16
N ILE A 325 19.50 -36.92 -1.86
CA ILE A 325 18.70 -38.08 -1.41
C ILE A 325 19.57 -39.30 -0.98
N THR A 326 20.89 -39.26 -1.22
CA THR A 326 21.78 -40.43 -1.11
C THR A 326 22.99 -40.29 -0.17
N SER A 327 23.21 -39.17 0.53
CA SER A 327 24.34 -39.13 1.49
C SER A 327 24.30 -37.99 2.51
N ILE A 328 24.90 -38.28 3.68
CA ILE A 328 25.30 -37.30 4.70
C ILE A 328 26.20 -36.25 4.02
N GLY A 329 25.66 -35.08 3.71
CA GLY A 329 26.36 -33.99 3.03
C GLY A 329 25.76 -32.61 3.32
N THR A 330 26.51 -31.55 3.03
CA THR A 330 26.04 -30.15 3.09
C THR A 330 24.95 -29.93 2.02
N PRO A 331 23.86 -29.19 2.29
CA PRO A 331 22.90 -28.83 1.24
C PRO A 331 23.61 -28.14 0.08
N GLN A 332 23.17 -28.43 -1.14
CA GLN A 332 23.73 -27.84 -2.36
C GLN A 332 22.63 -27.10 -3.11
N LEU A 333 22.99 -25.97 -3.69
CA LEU A 333 22.17 -25.28 -4.66
C LEU A 333 22.40 -25.94 -6.03
N VAL A 334 21.32 -26.37 -6.67
CA VAL A 334 21.31 -27.07 -7.97
C VAL A 334 20.31 -26.44 -8.93
#